data_AF-A0A6I5RDF6-F1
#
_entry.id   AF-A0A6I5RDF6-F1
#
_cell.length_a   1.000
_cell.length_b   1.000
_cell.length_c   1.000
_cell.angle_alpha   90.00
_cell.angle_beta   90.00
_cell.angle_gamma   90.00
#
_symmetry.space_group_name_H-M   'P 1'
#
loop_
_entity.id
_entity.type
_entity.pdbx_description
1 polymer ?
#
loop_
_entity_poly.entity_id
_entity_poly.type
_entity_poly.pdbx_seq_one_letter_code
_entity_poly.pdbx_strand_id
1 'polypeptide(L)'
;MSKPSIKLEEAKKAIAFPDFHSDELLAIALTDPCTLNETDLSRSEQDHIKRKYRTLAFMGDALIDTILADYLYSTGREYEKEELDKYRQRIADRPSLRDFAIELGLPDFSSSWNRKNRKPPEEEEGVWGEMFEAVVGVLFLDADRDFDKVAQWLCDRFLWDAIAAYESTNT
;
A
#
# COMPACT_ATOMS: atom_id res chain seq x y z
N MET A 1 -7.61 22.90 16.75
CA MET A 1 -8.22 21.80 15.98
C MET A 1 -7.11 21.14 15.20
N SER A 2 -6.85 19.84 15.39
CA SER A 2 -5.80 19.16 14.62
C SER A 2 -6.45 18.43 13.45
N LYS A 3 -6.09 18.81 12.22
CA LYS A 3 -6.18 17.90 11.07
C LYS A 3 -5.50 16.57 11.45
N PRO A 4 -5.87 15.43 10.84
CA PRO A 4 -5.06 14.23 10.96
C PRO A 4 -3.62 14.60 10.61
N SER A 5 -2.72 14.47 11.58
CA SER A 5 -1.33 14.95 11.45
C SER A 5 -0.57 13.96 10.57
N ILE A 6 -0.70 14.13 9.27
CA ILE A 6 0.07 13.39 8.26
C ILE A 6 1.39 14.11 8.04
N LYS A 7 2.49 13.38 8.07
CA LYS A 7 3.82 13.95 7.85
C LYS A 7 4.28 13.68 6.42
N LEU A 8 3.74 14.48 5.49
CA LEU A 8 3.85 14.23 4.06
C LEU A 8 5.31 14.16 3.56
N GLU A 9 6.17 15.05 4.04
CA GLU A 9 7.59 15.06 3.63
C GLU A 9 8.36 13.84 4.16
N GLU A 10 8.05 13.37 5.38
CA GLU A 10 8.60 12.11 5.91
C GLU A 10 8.12 10.92 5.08
N ALA A 11 6.83 10.91 4.70
CA ALA A 11 6.25 9.89 3.86
C ALA A 11 6.92 9.81 2.48
N LYS A 12 7.04 10.94 1.77
CA LYS A 12 7.71 11.02 0.47
C LYS A 12 9.14 10.52 0.54
N LYS A 13 9.87 10.88 1.60
CA LYS A 13 11.25 10.44 1.82
C LYS A 13 11.34 8.93 2.03
N ALA A 14 10.41 8.35 2.80
CA ALA A 14 10.37 6.91 3.05
C ALA A 14 9.98 6.11 1.80
N ILE A 15 8.97 6.61 1.07
CA ILE A 15 8.50 6.08 -0.22
C ILE A 15 9.60 6.14 -1.27
N ALA A 16 10.37 7.24 -1.31
CA ALA A 16 11.50 7.43 -2.21
C ALA A 16 11.15 7.19 -3.70
N PHE A 17 9.92 7.53 -4.11
CA PHE A 17 9.49 7.43 -5.52
C PHE A 17 9.98 8.66 -6.31
N PRO A 18 10.63 8.47 -7.47
CA PRO A 18 11.27 9.57 -8.19
C PRO A 18 10.26 10.50 -8.86
N ASP A 19 10.54 11.81 -8.80
CA ASP A 19 9.73 12.89 -9.37
C ASP A 19 8.27 12.91 -8.87
N PHE A 20 8.08 12.67 -7.57
CA PHE A 20 6.74 12.61 -6.97
C PHE A 20 6.06 13.98 -6.87
N HIS A 21 4.79 14.08 -7.28
CA HIS A 21 4.05 15.36 -7.35
C HIS A 21 2.64 15.33 -6.73
N SER A 22 2.09 14.15 -6.45
CA SER A 22 0.68 13.95 -6.09
C SER A 22 0.37 14.07 -4.60
N ASP A 23 0.70 15.21 -4.00
CA ASP A 23 0.58 15.48 -2.56
C ASP A 23 -0.83 15.27 -1.98
N GLU A 24 -1.87 15.73 -2.69
CA GLU A 24 -3.26 15.56 -2.26
C GLU A 24 -3.66 14.08 -2.22
N LEU A 25 -3.27 13.32 -3.25
CA LEU A 25 -3.59 11.91 -3.33
C LEU A 25 -2.83 11.11 -2.27
N LEU A 26 -1.56 11.45 -2.04
CA LEU A 26 -0.78 10.83 -0.98
C LEU A 26 -1.35 11.14 0.40
N ALA A 27 -1.79 12.37 0.66
CA ALA A 27 -2.46 12.71 1.90
C ALA A 27 -3.76 11.91 2.09
N ILE A 28 -4.53 11.68 1.02
CA ILE A 28 -5.72 10.82 1.06
C ILE A 28 -5.33 9.37 1.37
N ALA A 29 -4.33 8.80 0.69
CA ALA A 29 -3.87 7.44 0.93
C ALA A 29 -3.38 7.24 2.37
N LEU A 30 -2.73 8.25 2.97
CA LEU A 30 -2.24 8.23 4.35
C LEU A 30 -3.29 8.59 5.41
N THR A 31 -4.55 8.82 4.98
CA THR A 31 -5.67 9.09 5.88
C THR A 31 -6.44 7.80 6.17
N ASP A 32 -6.34 7.28 7.39
CA ASP A 32 -7.21 6.21 7.86
C ASP A 32 -8.68 6.68 7.85
N PRO A 33 -9.57 6.04 7.05
CA PRO A 33 -10.97 6.39 6.93
C PRO A 33 -11.73 6.47 8.27
N CYS A 34 -11.31 5.73 9.29
CA CYS A 34 -11.93 5.74 10.61
C CYS A 34 -11.66 7.03 11.37
N THR A 35 -10.52 7.68 11.12
CA THR A 35 -10.13 8.94 11.80
C THR A 35 -10.94 10.13 11.32
N LEU A 36 -11.53 10.06 10.11
CA LEU A 36 -12.29 11.15 9.50
C LEU A 36 -13.52 11.57 10.31
N ASN A 37 -14.13 10.64 11.05
CA ASN A 37 -15.32 10.93 11.86
C ASN A 37 -15.01 11.87 13.04
N GLU A 38 -13.74 12.00 13.43
CA GLU A 38 -13.28 12.86 14.53
C GLU A 38 -12.79 14.23 14.03
N THR A 39 -12.91 14.51 12.73
CA THR A 39 -12.49 15.77 12.10
C THR A 39 -13.66 16.77 11.97
N ASP A 40 -13.33 18.05 11.80
CA ASP A 40 -14.33 19.12 11.57
C ASP A 40 -14.86 19.17 10.12
N LEU A 41 -14.50 18.19 9.27
CA LEU A 41 -14.95 18.12 7.88
C LEU A 41 -16.45 17.84 7.79
N SER A 42 -17.12 18.42 6.81
CA SER A 42 -18.52 18.09 6.53
C SER A 42 -18.68 16.61 6.15
N ARG A 43 -19.87 16.06 6.37
CA ARG A 43 -20.17 14.66 6.01
C ARG A 43 -19.90 14.36 4.53
N SER A 44 -20.17 15.30 3.62
CA SER A 44 -19.89 15.12 2.20
C SER A 44 -18.40 15.08 1.89
N GLU A 45 -17.58 15.90 2.58
CA GLU A 45 -16.12 15.87 2.42
C GLU A 45 -15.54 14.56 2.96
N GLN A 46 -16.00 14.10 4.13
CA GLN A 46 -15.59 12.80 4.68
C GLN A 46 -15.94 11.66 3.71
N ASP A 47 -17.17 11.63 3.19
CA ASP A 47 -17.60 10.59 2.25
C ASP A 47 -16.81 10.63 0.94
N HIS A 48 -16.45 11.82 0.46
CA HIS A 48 -15.61 12.00 -0.73
C HIS A 48 -14.20 11.44 -0.52
N ILE A 49 -13.54 11.77 0.59
CA ILE A 49 -12.20 11.25 0.93
C ILE A 49 -12.24 9.74 1.07
N LYS A 50 -13.24 9.18 1.79
CA LYS A 50 -13.41 7.73 1.96
C LYS A 50 -13.59 7.01 0.62
N ARG A 51 -14.33 7.60 -0.33
CA ARG A 51 -14.50 7.02 -1.67
C ARG A 51 -13.20 7.06 -2.46
N LYS A 52 -12.51 8.21 -2.50
CA LYS A 52 -11.21 8.35 -3.17
C LYS A 52 -10.19 7.33 -2.62
N TYR A 53 -10.05 7.25 -1.29
CA TYR A 53 -9.17 6.28 -0.63
C TYR A 53 -9.48 4.83 -1.07
N ARG A 54 -10.75 4.41 -1.01
CA ARG A 54 -11.14 3.05 -1.42
C ARG A 54 -10.88 2.78 -2.90
N THR A 55 -11.04 3.78 -3.77
CA THR A 55 -10.70 3.65 -5.19
C THR A 55 -9.20 3.50 -5.40
N LEU A 56 -8.38 4.24 -4.65
CA LEU A 56 -6.92 4.09 -4.68
C LEU A 56 -6.50 2.70 -4.20
N ALA A 57 -7.04 2.24 -3.07
CA ALA A 57 -6.75 0.91 -2.53
C ALA A 57 -7.15 -0.20 -3.52
N PHE A 58 -8.37 -0.13 -4.07
CA PHE A 58 -8.82 -1.08 -5.08
C PHE A 58 -7.91 -1.10 -6.33
N MET A 59 -7.42 0.06 -6.77
CA MET A 59 -6.50 0.14 -7.89
C MET A 59 -5.13 -0.46 -7.55
N GLY A 60 -4.61 -0.16 -6.36
CA GLY A 60 -3.34 -0.69 -5.89
C GLY A 60 -3.36 -2.20 -5.70
N ASP A 61 -4.41 -2.77 -5.13
CA ASP A 61 -4.62 -4.22 -4.99
C ASP A 61 -4.50 -4.92 -6.35
N ALA A 62 -5.24 -4.44 -7.36
CA ALA A 62 -5.17 -4.98 -8.71
C ALA A 62 -3.78 -4.83 -9.36
N LEU A 63 -3.08 -3.74 -9.10
CA LEU A 63 -1.71 -3.52 -9.59
C LEU A 63 -0.71 -4.47 -8.92
N ILE A 64 -0.78 -4.65 -7.61
CA ILE A 64 0.10 -5.56 -6.88
C ILE A 64 -0.07 -6.99 -7.41
N ASP A 65 -1.30 -7.44 -7.58
CA ASP A 65 -1.60 -8.76 -8.17
C ASP A 65 -1.03 -8.89 -9.59
N THR A 66 -1.18 -7.84 -10.40
CA THR A 66 -0.71 -7.84 -11.80
C THR A 66 0.82 -7.84 -11.86
N ILE A 67 1.49 -7.04 -11.04
CA ILE A 67 2.96 -6.97 -10.98
C ILE A 67 3.54 -8.30 -10.48
N LEU A 68 2.93 -8.92 -9.47
CA LEU A 68 3.35 -10.24 -9.02
C LEU A 68 3.20 -11.29 -10.13
N ALA A 69 2.09 -11.28 -10.86
CA ALA A 69 1.87 -12.20 -11.98
C ALA A 69 2.87 -11.97 -13.13
N ASP A 70 3.12 -10.72 -13.50
CA ASP A 70 4.10 -10.33 -14.52
C ASP A 70 5.52 -10.76 -14.12
N TYR A 71 5.90 -10.54 -12.86
CA TYR A 71 7.18 -11.00 -12.33
C TYR A 71 7.31 -12.52 -12.44
N LEU A 72 6.34 -13.29 -11.93
CA LEU A 72 6.40 -14.75 -11.97
C LEU A 72 6.49 -15.26 -13.41
N TYR A 73 5.73 -14.66 -14.33
CA TYR A 73 5.80 -14.99 -15.76
C TYR A 73 7.19 -14.72 -16.35
N SER A 74 7.82 -13.59 -15.99
CA SER A 74 9.13 -13.17 -16.49
C SER A 74 10.27 -14.13 -16.10
N THR A 75 10.11 -14.93 -15.04
CA THR A 75 11.11 -15.92 -14.62
C THR A 75 11.33 -17.05 -15.64
N GLY A 76 10.38 -17.24 -16.57
CA GLY A 76 10.39 -18.33 -17.55
C GLY A 76 10.10 -19.71 -16.95
N ARG A 77 9.77 -19.80 -15.66
CA ARG A 77 9.29 -21.04 -15.03
C ARG A 77 7.81 -21.25 -15.37
N GLU A 78 7.45 -22.48 -15.69
CA GLU A 78 6.05 -22.89 -15.79
C GLU A 78 5.52 -23.20 -14.38
N TYR A 79 4.36 -22.62 -14.06
CA TYR A 79 3.68 -22.81 -12.78
C TYR A 79 2.30 -23.40 -13.02
N GLU A 80 1.93 -24.36 -12.18
CA GLU A 80 0.53 -24.79 -12.10
C GLU A 80 -0.32 -23.71 -11.41
N LYS A 81 -1.63 -23.71 -11.66
CA LYS A 81 -2.54 -22.72 -11.07
C LYS A 81 -2.46 -22.70 -9.54
N GLU A 82 -2.40 -23.87 -8.93
CA GLU A 82 -2.31 -24.01 -7.48
C GLU A 82 -1.00 -23.45 -6.90
N GLU A 83 0.07 -23.38 -7.69
CA GLU A 83 1.31 -22.71 -7.27
C GLU A 83 1.16 -21.20 -7.32
N LEU A 84 0.60 -20.65 -8.41
CA LEU A 84 0.33 -19.21 -8.55
C LEU A 84 -0.57 -18.69 -7.43
N ASP A 85 -1.64 -19.43 -7.10
CA ASP A 85 -2.54 -19.07 -6.00
C ASP A 85 -1.81 -19.04 -4.64
N LYS A 86 -0.81 -19.90 -4.43
CA LYS A 86 0.02 -19.87 -3.20
C LYS A 86 0.97 -18.68 -3.16
N TYR A 87 1.60 -18.31 -4.28
CA TYR A 87 2.41 -17.09 -4.34
C TYR A 87 1.56 -15.88 -3.97
N ARG A 88 0.38 -15.76 -4.58
CA ARG A 88 -0.55 -14.67 -4.26
C ARG A 88 -0.94 -14.66 -2.78
N GLN A 89 -1.36 -15.80 -2.23
CA GLN A 89 -1.73 -15.92 -0.81
C GLN A 89 -0.60 -15.65 0.17
N ARG A 90 0.67 -15.81 -0.26
CA ARG A 90 1.81 -15.64 0.64
C ARG A 90 2.45 -14.25 0.59
N ILE A 91 2.24 -13.53 -0.51
CA ILE A 91 2.99 -12.31 -0.83
C ILE A 91 2.05 -11.11 -0.99
N ALA A 92 0.86 -11.33 -1.56
CA ALA A 92 -0.15 -10.29 -1.79
C ALA A 92 -1.37 -10.49 -0.88
N ASP A 93 -1.20 -11.10 0.30
CA ASP A 93 -2.26 -11.19 1.31
C ASP A 93 -2.20 -10.04 2.33
N ARG A 94 -3.28 -9.89 3.09
CA ARG A 94 -3.44 -8.77 4.03
C ARG A 94 -2.31 -8.70 5.09
N PRO A 95 -1.88 -9.81 5.72
CA PRO A 95 -0.69 -9.84 6.57
C PRO A 95 0.58 -9.35 5.87
N SER A 96 0.88 -9.82 4.66
CA SER A 96 2.12 -9.45 3.96
C SER A 96 2.11 -7.97 3.55
N LEU A 97 0.97 -7.46 3.06
CA LEU A 97 0.84 -6.04 2.73
C LEU A 97 0.90 -5.13 3.97
N ARG A 98 0.43 -5.59 5.13
CA ARG A 98 0.69 -4.92 6.42
C ARG A 98 2.18 -4.87 6.73
N ASP A 99 2.89 -5.98 6.54
CA ASP A 99 4.32 -6.03 6.82
C ASP A 99 5.09 -5.07 5.89
N PHE A 100 4.72 -4.98 4.61
CA PHE A 100 5.27 -3.97 3.69
C PHE A 100 4.93 -2.54 4.13
N ALA A 101 3.73 -2.27 4.63
CA ALA A 101 3.38 -0.98 5.21
C ALA A 101 4.24 -0.61 6.42
N ILE A 102 4.51 -1.56 7.32
CA ILE A 102 5.34 -1.37 8.50
C ILE A 102 6.80 -1.13 8.08
N GLU A 103 7.31 -1.95 7.17
CA GLU A 103 8.67 -1.82 6.62
C GLU A 103 8.88 -0.46 5.94
N LEU A 104 7.87 0.01 5.21
CA LEU A 104 7.88 1.35 4.59
C LEU A 104 7.77 2.49 5.62
N GLY A 105 7.43 2.19 6.87
CA GLY A 105 7.27 3.16 7.95
C GLY A 105 5.93 3.90 7.95
N LEU A 106 4.90 3.40 7.24
CA LEU A 106 3.56 4.04 7.20
C LEU A 106 3.00 4.40 8.59
N PRO A 107 3.24 3.63 9.67
CA PRO A 107 2.81 4.01 11.01
C PRO A 107 3.36 5.35 11.53
N ASP A 108 4.53 5.80 11.09
CA ASP A 108 5.20 6.98 11.66
C ASP A 108 4.70 8.32 11.09
N PHE A 109 3.98 8.27 9.97
CA PHE A 109 3.57 9.46 9.22
C PHE A 109 2.12 9.46 8.74
N SER A 110 1.34 8.39 8.96
CA SER A 110 -0.09 8.33 8.65
C SER A 110 -0.98 8.85 9.77
N SER A 111 -2.26 9.08 9.47
CA SER A 111 -3.22 9.52 10.50
C SER A 111 -3.59 8.43 11.50
N SER A 112 -3.41 7.15 11.15
CA SER A 112 -3.85 6.02 11.98
C SER A 112 -3.12 5.95 13.32
N TRP A 113 -1.88 6.47 13.38
CA TRP A 113 -1.10 6.55 14.62
C TRP A 113 -1.79 7.32 15.76
N ASN A 114 -2.68 8.24 15.42
CA ASN A 114 -3.37 9.12 16.38
C ASN A 114 -4.74 8.56 16.83
N ARG A 115 -5.11 7.33 16.45
CA ARG A 115 -6.37 6.72 16.90
C ARG A 115 -6.38 6.54 18.42
N LYS A 116 -7.47 6.94 19.07
CA LYS A 116 -7.64 6.79 20.53
C LYS A 116 -7.53 5.34 21.01
N ASN A 117 -7.99 4.40 20.18
CA ASN A 117 -7.95 2.96 20.44
C ASN A 117 -6.98 2.25 19.49
N ARG A 118 -5.84 2.88 19.17
CA ARG A 118 -4.82 2.29 18.30
C ARG A 118 -4.33 0.97 18.88
N LYS A 119 -4.15 -0.04 18.02
CA LYS A 119 -3.47 -1.28 18.38
C LYS A 119 -2.03 -1.27 17.83
N PRO A 120 -1.17 -2.21 18.23
CA PRO A 120 0.10 -2.41 17.55
C PRO A 120 -0.14 -2.60 16.03
N PRO A 121 0.66 -2.00 15.14
CA PRO A 121 0.47 -2.14 13.70
C PRO A 121 0.38 -3.61 13.23
N GLU A 122 1.14 -4.48 13.88
CA GLU A 122 1.19 -5.92 13.65
C GLU A 122 -0.19 -6.60 13.81
N GLU A 123 -1.07 -6.04 14.65
CA GLU A 123 -2.43 -6.53 14.91
C GLU A 123 -3.51 -5.93 14.00
N GLU A 124 -3.17 -4.95 13.15
CA GLU A 124 -4.14 -4.21 12.31
C GLU A 124 -3.91 -4.47 10.81
N GLU A 125 -3.81 -5.74 10.41
CA GLU A 125 -3.55 -6.14 9.03
C GLU A 125 -4.47 -5.46 7.99
N GLY A 126 -5.76 -5.34 8.33
CA GLY A 126 -6.75 -4.69 7.47
C GLY A 126 -6.41 -3.22 7.17
N VAL A 127 -6.01 -2.46 8.20
CA VAL A 127 -5.75 -1.01 8.06
C VAL A 127 -4.46 -0.78 7.28
N TRP A 128 -3.38 -1.44 7.67
CA TRP A 128 -2.07 -1.17 7.08
C TRP A 128 -1.92 -1.78 5.70
N GLY A 129 -2.46 -2.99 5.47
CA GLY A 129 -2.47 -3.58 4.14
C GLY A 129 -3.29 -2.76 3.14
N GLU A 130 -4.49 -2.28 3.53
CA GLU A 130 -5.31 -1.41 2.66
C GLU A 130 -4.64 -0.05 2.42
N MET A 131 -3.95 0.50 3.42
CA MET A 131 -3.19 1.74 3.27
C MET A 131 -2.00 1.57 2.31
N PHE A 132 -1.31 0.43 2.36
CA PHE A 132 -0.26 0.10 1.41
C PHE A 132 -0.78 0.05 -0.02
N GLU A 133 -1.89 -0.66 -0.25
CA GLU A 133 -2.57 -0.70 -1.55
C GLU A 133 -2.92 0.72 -2.02
N ALA A 134 -3.48 1.56 -1.13
CA ALA A 134 -3.81 2.93 -1.47
C ALA A 134 -2.58 3.73 -1.90
N VAL A 135 -1.44 3.57 -1.23
CA VAL A 135 -0.17 4.20 -1.61
C VAL A 135 0.28 3.73 -3.00
N VAL A 136 0.26 2.42 -3.28
CA VAL A 136 0.61 1.90 -4.62
C VAL A 136 -0.30 2.49 -5.71
N GLY A 137 -1.61 2.62 -5.43
CA GLY A 137 -2.55 3.29 -6.33
C GLY A 137 -2.18 4.76 -6.59
N VAL A 138 -1.67 5.48 -5.59
CA VAL A 138 -1.18 6.85 -5.77
C VAL A 138 0.08 6.86 -6.64
N LEU A 139 1.05 5.96 -6.40
CA LEU A 139 2.28 5.90 -7.19
C LEU A 139 1.99 5.72 -8.68
N PHE A 140 1.03 4.86 -9.00
CA PHE A 140 0.62 4.64 -10.38
C PHE A 140 -0.01 5.86 -11.04
N LEU A 141 -0.85 6.59 -10.31
CA LEU A 141 -1.43 7.83 -10.83
C LEU A 141 -0.39 8.95 -10.97
N ASP A 142 0.52 9.05 -10.00
CA ASP A 142 1.61 10.02 -9.99
C ASP A 142 2.61 9.78 -11.14
N ALA A 143 2.84 8.51 -11.47
CA ALA A 143 3.65 8.08 -12.60
C ALA A 143 2.96 8.22 -13.96
N ASP A 144 1.84 8.95 -14.07
CA ASP A 144 1.02 9.03 -15.28
C ASP A 144 0.66 7.65 -15.87
N ARG A 145 0.38 6.69 -14.98
CA ARG A 145 0.03 5.29 -15.31
C ARG A 145 1.17 4.50 -15.98
N ASP A 146 2.41 4.89 -15.75
CA ASP A 146 3.58 4.09 -16.12
C ASP A 146 3.66 2.84 -15.23
N PHE A 147 3.28 1.69 -15.81
CA PHE A 147 3.29 0.41 -15.13
C PHE A 147 4.71 -0.02 -14.75
N ASP A 148 5.67 0.12 -15.66
CA ASP A 148 7.04 -0.35 -15.48
C ASP A 148 7.72 0.40 -14.33
N LYS A 149 7.49 1.71 -14.22
CA LYS A 149 8.03 2.53 -13.12
C LYS A 149 7.53 2.07 -11.75
N VAL A 150 6.25 1.71 -11.63
CA VAL A 150 5.68 1.21 -10.37
C VAL A 150 6.09 -0.23 -10.10
N ALA A 151 6.12 -1.07 -11.13
CA ALA A 151 6.57 -2.46 -11.04
C ALA A 151 8.01 -2.53 -10.55
N GLN A 152 8.90 -1.72 -11.12
CA GLN A 152 10.29 -1.63 -10.69
C GLN A 152 10.39 -1.23 -9.21
N TRP A 153 9.68 -0.17 -8.80
CA TRP A 153 9.68 0.26 -7.40
C TRP A 153 9.16 -0.82 -6.44
N LEU A 154 8.06 -1.50 -6.79
CA LEU A 154 7.45 -2.51 -5.93
C LEU A 154 8.32 -3.78 -5.84
N CYS A 155 8.91 -4.20 -6.95
CA CYS A 155 9.83 -5.33 -7.03
C CYS A 155 11.11 -5.08 -6.22
N ASP A 156 11.78 -3.95 -6.47
CA ASP A 156 13.03 -3.56 -5.81
C ASP A 156 12.90 -3.49 -4.28
N ARG A 157 11.74 -3.03 -3.82
CA ARG A 157 11.52 -2.71 -2.42
C ARG A 157 10.95 -3.85 -1.60
N PHE A 158 10.18 -4.76 -2.22
CA PHE A 158 9.39 -5.73 -1.46
C PHE A 158 9.31 -7.11 -2.12
N LEU A 159 8.91 -7.19 -3.39
CA LEU A 159 8.52 -8.48 -3.96
C LEU A 159 9.70 -9.44 -4.11
N TRP A 160 10.90 -8.97 -4.49
CA TRP A 160 12.05 -9.87 -4.65
C TRP A 160 12.42 -10.58 -3.36
N ASP A 161 12.52 -9.84 -2.26
CA ASP A 161 12.86 -10.40 -0.95
C ASP A 161 11.74 -11.32 -0.44
N ALA A 162 10.48 -10.93 -0.62
CA ALA A 162 9.32 -11.75 -0.23
C ALA A 162 9.25 -13.07 -1.01
N ILE A 163 9.52 -13.05 -2.32
CA ILE A 163 9.55 -14.24 -3.18
C ILE A 163 10.72 -15.14 -2.79
N ALA A 164 11.93 -14.59 -2.66
CA ALA A 164 13.11 -15.35 -2.28
C ALA A 164 12.93 -16.03 -0.90
N ALA A 165 12.30 -15.34 0.05
CA ALA A 165 11.98 -15.89 1.35
C ALA A 165 10.98 -17.06 1.25
N TYR A 166 9.92 -16.91 0.44
CA TYR A 166 8.93 -17.97 0.23
C TYR A 166 9.52 -19.21 -0.47
N GLU A 167 10.33 -19.02 -1.50
CA GLU A 167 10.98 -20.13 -2.20
C GLU A 167 11.96 -20.88 -1.29
N SER A 168 12.71 -20.15 -0.45
CA SER A 168 13.65 -20.74 0.51
C SER A 168 12.98 -21.60 1.60
N THR A 169 11.73 -21.30 1.98
CA THR A 169 10.98 -22.10 2.96
C THR A 169 10.29 -23.33 2.36
N ASN A 170 10.23 -23.41 1.03
CA ASN A 170 9.45 -24.40 0.29
C ASN A 170 10.30 -25.29 -0.62
N THR A 171 11.63 -25.21 -0.50
CA THR A 171 12.62 -26.10 -1.13
C THR A 171 13.09 -27.14 -0.11
#